data_AF-D3CUJ9-F1
#
_entry.id   AF-D3CUJ9-F1
#
_cell.length_a   1.000
_cell.length_b   1.000
_cell.length_c   1.000
_cell.angle_alpha   90.00
_cell.angle_beta   90.00
_cell.angle_gamma   90.00
#
_symmetry.space_group_name_H-M   'P 1'
#
loop_
_entity.id
_entity.type
_entity.pdbx_description
1 polymer ?
#
loop_
_entity_poly.entity_id
_entity_poly.type
_entity_poly.pdbx_seq_one_letter_code
_entity_poly.pdbx_strand_id
1 'polypeptide(L)'
;MTSGSVRDDLRRLPLWLTVPVVLIALAVLTLRAVGLVVALVVTAVERVDVAVATAAGISPLGASTWLLSTATPTPADWTHPGGDHR
;
A
#
# COMPACT_ATOMS: atom_id res chain seq x y z
N MET A 1 19.91 -24.28 23.47
CA MET A 1 19.04 -23.26 22.86
C MET A 1 18.07 -23.98 21.95
N THR A 2 16.92 -24.41 22.49
CA THR A 2 15.91 -25.14 21.71
C THR A 2 15.10 -24.14 20.92
N SER A 3 15.30 -24.14 19.60
CA SER A 3 14.50 -23.39 18.64
C SER A 3 13.05 -23.85 18.77
N GLY A 4 12.23 -23.13 19.55
CA GLY A 4 10.81 -23.39 19.67
C GLY A 4 10.16 -23.26 18.30
N SER A 5 9.50 -24.31 17.82
CA SER A 5 8.86 -24.26 16.51
C SER A 5 7.73 -23.22 16.54
N VAL A 6 7.60 -22.40 15.49
CA VAL A 6 6.50 -21.42 15.35
C VAL A 6 5.13 -22.08 15.55
N ARG A 7 5.04 -23.37 15.24
CA ARG A 7 3.85 -24.20 15.41
C ARG A 7 3.50 -24.45 16.88
N ASP A 8 4.49 -24.63 17.76
CA ASP A 8 4.26 -24.77 19.21
C ASP A 8 3.79 -23.45 19.84
N ASP A 9 4.31 -22.34 19.33
CA ASP A 9 3.96 -20.99 19.81
C ASP A 9 2.53 -20.61 19.39
N LEU A 10 2.14 -20.93 18.15
CA LEU A 10 0.76 -20.77 17.67
C LEU A 10 -0.23 -21.68 18.41
N ARG A 11 0.21 -22.85 18.89
CA ARG A 11 -0.64 -23.75 19.69
C ARG A 11 -0.91 -23.21 21.09
N ARG A 12 -0.02 -22.37 21.61
CA ARG A 12 -0.14 -21.71 22.92
C ARG A 12 -0.92 -20.41 22.86
N LEU A 13 -1.17 -19.87 21.66
CA LEU A 13 -1.95 -18.66 21.47
C LEU A 13 -3.40 -18.93 21.92
N PRO A 14 -3.87 -18.27 22.99
CA PRO A 14 -5.22 -18.48 23.47
C PRO A 14 -6.20 -17.97 22.41
N LEU A 15 -7.14 -18.83 22.00
CA LEU A 15 -8.21 -18.52 21.02
C LEU A 15 -9.04 -17.27 21.38
N TRP A 16 -8.98 -16.83 22.63
CA TRP A 16 -9.59 -15.57 23.04
C TRP A 16 -8.91 -14.33 22.45
N LEU A 17 -7.59 -14.38 22.17
CA LEU A 17 -6.85 -13.28 21.55
C LEU A 17 -7.02 -13.23 20.02
N THR A 18 -7.40 -14.33 19.38
CA THR A 18 -7.59 -14.32 17.92
C THR A 18 -8.80 -13.49 17.51
N VAL A 19 -9.86 -13.48 18.32
CA VAL A 19 -11.08 -12.71 18.04
C VAL A 19 -10.81 -11.20 17.90
N PRO A 20 -10.21 -10.50 18.89
CA PRO A 20 -9.94 -9.08 18.76
C PRO A 20 -8.95 -8.76 17.63
N VAL A 21 -7.96 -9.63 17.38
CA VAL A 21 -7.01 -9.45 16.28
C VAL A 21 -7.73 -9.51 14.93
N VAL A 22 -8.63 -10.47 14.73
CA VAL A 22 -9.44 -10.57 13.51
C VAL A 22 -10.34 -9.34 13.35
N LEU A 23 -10.98 -8.87 14.43
CA LEU A 23 -11.80 -7.67 14.37
C LEU A 23 -10.99 -6.43 13.97
N ILE A 24 -9.79 -6.26 14.51
CA ILE A 24 -8.88 -5.17 14.12
C ILE A 24 -8.47 -5.32 12.65
N ALA A 25 -8.11 -6.52 12.21
CA ALA A 25 -7.74 -6.77 10.82
C ALA A 25 -8.89 -6.43 9.86
N LEU A 26 -10.13 -6.80 10.21
CA LEU A 26 -11.33 -6.44 9.44
C LEU A 26 -11.54 -4.92 9.40
N ALA A 27 -11.37 -4.22 10.51
CA ALA A 27 -11.50 -2.76 10.56
C ALA A 27 -10.43 -2.05 9.70
N VAL A 28 -9.19 -2.53 9.71
CA VAL A 28 -8.12 -1.99 8.86
C VAL A 28 -8.42 -2.30 7.39
N LEU A 29 -8.91 -3.49 7.08
CA LEU A 29 -9.29 -3.89 5.73
C LEU A 29 -10.43 -3.02 5.17
N THR A 30 -11.47 -2.75 5.96
CA THR A 30 -12.56 -1.87 5.54
C THR A 30 -12.07 -0.45 5.32
N LEU A 31 -11.22 0.08 6.21
CA LEU A 31 -10.61 1.40 6.02
C LEU A 31 -9.78 1.47 4.74
N ARG A 32 -9.00 0.42 4.45
CA ARG A 32 -8.22 0.31 3.20
C ARG A 32 -9.14 0.28 1.98
N ALA A 33 -10.22 -0.49 2.01
CA ALA A 33 -11.19 -0.55 0.93
C ALA A 33 -11.82 0.82 0.67
N VAL A 34 -12.20 1.56 1.72
CA VAL A 34 -12.71 2.93 1.60
C VAL A 34 -11.66 3.85 0.98
N GLY A 35 -10.41 3.79 1.44
CA GLY A 35 -9.31 4.58 0.86
C GLY A 35 -9.11 4.30 -0.64
N LEU A 36 -9.22 3.03 -1.06
CA LEU A 36 -9.16 2.65 -2.48
C LEU A 36 -10.34 3.22 -3.27
N VAL A 37 -11.56 3.16 -2.73
CA VAL A 37 -12.74 3.76 -3.38
C VAL A 37 -12.57 5.26 -3.55
N VAL A 38 -12.11 5.96 -2.52
CA VAL A 38 -11.85 7.40 -2.59
C VAL A 38 -10.80 7.72 -3.66
N ALA A 39 -9.70 6.96 -3.71
CA ALA A 39 -8.67 7.12 -4.74
C ALA A 39 -9.24 6.95 -6.15
N LEU A 40 -10.08 5.92 -6.37
CA LEU A 40 -10.75 5.70 -7.66
C LEU A 40 -11.67 6.87 -8.04
N VAL A 41 -12.44 7.40 -7.08
CA VAL A 41 -13.31 8.55 -7.32
C VAL A 41 -12.49 9.78 -7.71
N VAL A 42 -11.42 10.09 -6.98
CA VAL A 42 -10.54 11.23 -7.29
C VAL A 42 -9.93 11.07 -8.67
N THR A 43 -9.39 9.90 -9.01
CA THR A 43 -8.86 9.63 -10.36
C THR A 43 -9.93 9.77 -11.45
N ALA A 44 -11.16 9.31 -11.20
CA ALA A 44 -12.25 9.47 -12.15
C ALA A 44 -12.61 10.94 -12.35
N VAL A 45 -12.68 11.72 -11.27
CA VAL A 45 -12.92 13.17 -11.31
C VAL A 45 -11.81 13.88 -12.07
N GLU A 46 -10.55 13.58 -11.78
CA GLU A 46 -9.39 14.16 -12.49
C GLU A 46 -9.44 13.86 -13.98
N ARG A 47 -9.85 12.65 -14.37
CA ARG A 47 -10.01 12.28 -15.79
C ARG A 47 -11.12 13.07 -16.47
N VAL A 48 -12.24 13.32 -15.77
CA VAL A 48 -13.32 14.17 -16.28
C VAL A 48 -12.86 15.61 -16.41
N ASP A 49 -12.15 16.14 -15.42
CA ASP A 49 -11.63 17.51 -15.45
C ASP A 49 -10.66 17.73 -16.63
N VAL A 50 -9.76 16.78 -16.88
CA VAL A 50 -8.88 16.81 -18.06
C VAL A 50 -9.68 16.75 -19.36
N ALA A 51 -10.72 15.92 -19.44
CA ALA A 51 -11.57 15.83 -20.63
C ALA A 51 -12.33 17.15 -20.90
N VAL A 52 -12.81 17.81 -19.84
CA VAL A 52 -13.49 19.10 -19.93
C VAL A 52 -12.49 20.20 -20.31
N ALA A 53 -11.32 20.26 -19.68
CA ALA A 53 -10.29 21.25 -19.98
C ALA A 53 -9.80 21.15 -21.44
N THR A 54 -9.57 19.92 -21.93
CA THR A 54 -9.20 19.69 -23.33
C THR A 54 -10.31 20.06 -24.30
N ALA A 55 -11.57 19.75 -23.98
CA ALA A 55 -12.72 20.20 -24.76
C ALA A 55 -12.87 21.74 -24.77
N ALA A 56 -12.48 22.40 -23.68
CA ALA A 56 -12.43 23.86 -23.55
C ALA A 56 -11.17 24.49 -24.19
N GLY A 57 -10.26 23.69 -24.75
CA GLY A 57 -9.01 24.17 -25.36
C GLY A 57 -7.96 24.67 -24.36
N ILE A 58 -8.12 24.36 -23.07
CA ILE A 58 -7.19 24.73 -22.01
C ILE A 58 -6.19 23.58 -21.83
N SER A 59 -4.89 23.87 -21.98
CA SER A 59 -3.84 22.86 -21.83
C SER A 59 -3.80 22.32 -20.39
N PRO A 60 -3.94 20.99 -20.16
CA PRO A 60 -4.03 20.43 -18.81
C PRO A 60 -2.68 20.50 -18.09
N LEU A 61 -2.60 21.32 -17.04
CA LEU A 61 -1.41 21.49 -16.19
C LEU A 61 -1.04 20.23 -15.38
N GLY A 62 -1.94 19.26 -15.25
CA GLY A 62 -1.72 18.00 -14.53
C GLY A 62 -0.89 16.94 -15.29
N ALA A 63 -0.58 17.16 -16.57
CA ALA A 63 0.22 16.22 -17.36
C ALA A 63 1.74 16.30 -17.06
N SER A 64 2.23 17.41 -16.47
CA SER A 64 3.65 17.62 -16.19
C SER A 64 4.14 16.93 -14.91
N THR A 65 3.25 16.50 -14.01
CA THR A 65 3.63 15.77 -12.77
C THR A 65 3.88 14.28 -13.00
N TRP A 66 3.31 13.70 -14.07
CA TRP A 66 3.49 12.29 -14.41
C TRP A 66 4.94 11.94 -14.79
N LEU A 67 5.71 12.89 -15.32
CA LEU A 67 7.09 12.67 -15.70
C LEU A 67 8.05 12.61 -14.50
N LEU A 68 7.69 13.19 -13.35
CA LEU A 68 8.56 13.20 -12.18
C LEU A 68 8.51 11.87 -11.39
N SER A 69 7.36 11.18 -11.39
CA SER A 69 7.15 9.96 -10.60
C SER A 69 7.88 8.74 -11.18
N THR A 70 8.03 8.64 -12.50
CA THR A 70 8.79 7.58 -13.19
C THR A 70 10.30 7.80 -13.16
N ALA A 71 10.77 8.98 -12.77
CA ALA A 71 12.19 9.34 -12.79
C ALA A 71 12.90 9.14 -11.44
N THR A 72 12.21 8.64 -10.41
CA THR A 72 12.85 8.29 -9.13
C THR A 72 13.38 6.85 -9.21
N PRO A 73 14.69 6.62 -9.44
CA PRO A 73 15.26 5.30 -9.27
C PRO A 73 15.06 4.89 -7.81
N THR A 74 14.34 3.80 -7.60
CA THR A 74 14.26 3.13 -6.30
C THR A 74 15.70 2.73 -5.92
N PRO A 75 16.25 3.15 -4.77
CA PRO A 75 17.57 2.66 -4.36
C PRO A 75 17.45 1.15 -4.14
N ALA A 76 18.08 0.36 -5.02
CA ALA A 76 18.05 -1.10 -4.99
C ALA A 76 18.84 -1.70 -3.79
N ASP A 77 19.41 -0.87 -2.92
CA ASP A 77 20.48 -1.24 -1.99
C ASP A 77 20.05 -1.44 -0.52
N TRP A 78 18.75 -1.55 -0.20
CA TRP A 78 18.32 -1.78 1.19
C TRP A 78 18.19 -3.26 1.58
N THR A 79 18.58 -4.18 0.70
CA THR A 79 18.73 -5.60 1.06
C THR A 79 20.21 -5.96 1.05
N HIS A 80 20.93 -5.56 2.10
CA HIS A 80 22.23 -6.14 2.42
C HIS A 80 21.98 -7.54 3.01
N PRO A 81 22.34 -8.65 2.35
CA PRO A 81 22.42 -9.94 3.00
C PRO A 81 23.66 -9.91 3.88
N GLY A 82 23.49 -10.06 5.20
CA GLY A 82 24.62 -10.21 6.12
C GLY A 82 25.39 -11.47 5.76
N GLY A 83 26.51 -11.29 5.06
CA GLY A 83 27.48 -12.32 4.73
C GLY A 83 28.38 -12.60 5.93
N ASP A 84 28.08 -13.71 6.57
CA ASP A 84 28.96 -14.60 7.31
C ASP A 84 30.37 -14.73 6.72
N HIS A 85 31.37 -14.12 7.37
CA HIS A 85 32.78 -14.47 7.20
C HIS A 85 33.54 -14.50 8.54
N ARG A 86 33.84 -15.75 8.94
CA ARG A 86 34.86 -16.24 9.90
C ARG A 86 34.53 -16.28 11.38
#